data_AF-A0A8I2ZT18-F1
#
_entry.id   AF-A0A8I2ZT18-F1
#
_cell.length_a   1.000
_cell.length_b   1.000
_cell.length_c   1.000
_cell.angle_alpha   90.00
_cell.angle_beta   90.00
_cell.angle_gamma   90.00
#
_symmetry.space_group_name_H-M   'P 1'
#
loop_
_entity.id
_entity.type
_entity.pdbx_description
1 polymer ?
#
loop_
_entity_poly.entity_id
_entity_poly.type
_entity_poly.pdbx_seq_one_letter_code
_entity_poly.pdbx_strand_id
1 'polypeptide(L)'
;MALPSIILAASKNIGPSSEDSRLTAAEICDPVVAEPQSYDDMLPCAKARHIEEFLCRPNGTNPTDLEGHVQCMCKGDFFGEKLACDTCTRDNGGIDTLELALYDSLLHDAYDQLCLATAVPTAPFASI
;
A
#
# COMPACT_ATOMS: atom_id res chain seq x y z
N MET A 1 9.45 26.56 -54.11
CA MET A 1 8.25 26.15 -53.35
C MET A 1 8.71 25.92 -51.92
N ALA A 2 8.39 26.85 -51.01
CA ALA A 2 8.84 26.81 -49.62
C ALA A 2 7.81 26.06 -48.77
N LEU A 3 8.27 25.09 -47.98
CA LEU A 3 7.45 24.34 -47.02
C LEU A 3 7.09 25.25 -45.83
N PRO A 4 5.84 25.25 -45.34
CA PRO A 4 5.48 26.02 -44.16
C PRO A 4 6.00 25.32 -42.90
N SER A 5 6.83 26.01 -42.13
CA SER A 5 7.23 25.60 -40.79
C SER A 5 6.02 25.72 -39.85
N ILE A 6 5.40 24.58 -39.51
CA ILE A 6 4.38 24.51 -38.47
C ILE A 6 5.14 24.55 -37.14
N ILE A 7 5.10 25.71 -36.46
CA ILE A 7 5.55 25.81 -35.07
C ILE A 7 4.53 25.04 -34.23
N LEU A 8 4.88 23.82 -33.82
CA LEU A 8 4.19 23.12 -32.74
C LEU A 8 4.43 23.91 -31.45
N ALA A 9 3.43 24.68 -31.02
CA ALA A 9 3.39 25.19 -29.67
C ALA A 9 3.21 24.00 -28.72
N ALA A 10 4.24 23.68 -27.93
CA ALA A 10 4.11 22.77 -26.82
C ALA A 10 3.16 23.39 -25.79
N SER A 11 1.93 22.90 -25.73
CA SER A 11 1.01 23.22 -24.63
C SER A 11 1.62 22.65 -23.35
N LYS A 12 2.25 23.51 -22.56
CA LYS A 12 2.68 23.17 -21.21
C LYS A 12 1.41 23.05 -20.38
N ASN A 13 0.83 21.85 -20.34
CA ASN A 13 -0.24 21.53 -19.39
C ASN A 13 0.33 21.76 -17.98
N ILE A 14 -0.08 22.85 -17.36
CA ILE A 14 0.19 23.16 -15.95
C ILE A 14 -0.82 22.34 -15.15
N GLY A 15 -0.66 21.02 -15.18
CA GLY A 15 -1.24 20.12 -14.18
C GLY A 15 -0.18 19.81 -13.12
N PRO A 16 -0.56 19.46 -11.89
CA PRO A 16 0.38 18.90 -10.93
C PRO A 16 1.08 17.70 -11.57
N SER A 17 2.38 17.52 -11.30
CA SER A 17 3.08 16.31 -11.72
C SER A 17 2.45 15.10 -11.04
N SER A 18 2.67 13.90 -11.59
CA SER A 18 2.23 12.65 -10.95
C SER A 18 2.80 12.51 -9.53
N GLU A 19 4.02 12.99 -9.30
CA GLU A 19 4.68 12.98 -7.99
C GLU A 19 4.00 13.94 -7.00
N ASP A 20 3.63 15.14 -7.44
CA ASP A 20 2.92 16.13 -6.63
C ASP A 20 1.51 15.63 -6.25
N SER A 21 0.86 14.94 -7.20
CA SER A 21 -0.45 14.30 -6.97
C SER A 21 -0.34 13.15 -5.97
N ARG A 22 0.70 12.33 -6.05
CA ARG A 22 0.99 11.26 -5.07
C ARG A 22 1.24 11.81 -3.67
N LEU A 23 2.03 12.87 -3.57
CA LEU A 23 2.35 13.49 -2.28
C LEU A 23 1.08 14.09 -1.65
N THR A 24 0.29 14.81 -2.44
CA THR A 24 -0.99 15.40 -2.00
C THR A 24 -1.96 14.32 -1.52
N ALA A 25 -2.10 13.21 -2.28
CA ALA A 25 -2.96 12.10 -1.89
C ALA A 25 -2.49 11.44 -0.59
N ALA A 26 -1.18 11.29 -0.40
CA ALA A 26 -0.63 10.76 0.84
C ALA A 26 -0.96 11.66 2.05
N GLU A 27 -0.85 12.99 1.91
CA GLU A 27 -1.22 13.92 2.99
C GLU A 27 -2.71 13.90 3.31
N ILE A 28 -3.58 13.69 2.31
CA ILE A 28 -5.04 13.61 2.52
C ILE A 28 -5.43 12.29 3.20
N CYS A 29 -4.88 11.18 2.72
CA CYS A 29 -5.24 9.85 3.20
C CYS A 29 -4.54 9.47 4.51
N ASP A 30 -3.51 10.22 4.88
CA ASP A 30 -2.71 10.00 6.07
C ASP A 30 -2.13 11.32 6.64
N PRO A 31 -3.00 12.22 7.11
CA PRO A 31 -2.58 13.51 7.59
C PRO A 31 -1.78 13.37 8.89
N VAL A 32 -0.77 14.22 9.05
CA VAL A 32 -0.06 14.36 10.32
C VAL A 32 -1.02 14.94 11.36
N VAL A 33 -1.27 14.19 12.43
CA VAL A 33 -2.14 14.61 13.53
C VAL A 33 -1.31 15.11 14.72
N ALA A 34 -1.74 16.24 15.29
CA ALA A 34 -1.04 16.87 16.41
C ALA A 34 -1.28 16.17 17.76
N GLU A 35 -2.40 15.47 17.89
CA GLU A 35 -2.78 14.73 19.08
C GLU A 35 -2.99 13.25 18.75
N PRO A 36 -2.74 12.33 19.71
CA PRO A 36 -3.04 10.92 19.53
C PRO A 36 -4.53 10.72 19.24
N GLN A 37 -4.83 10.08 18.11
CA GLN A 37 -6.19 9.69 17.77
C GLN A 37 -6.50 8.29 18.33
N SER A 38 -7.78 8.04 18.62
CA SER A 38 -8.23 6.68 18.87
C SER A 38 -8.13 5.87 17.58
N TYR A 39 -7.95 4.55 17.68
CA TYR A 39 -7.84 3.69 16.50
C TYR A 39 -9.04 3.82 15.56
N ASP A 40 -10.25 3.96 16.11
CA ASP A 40 -11.49 4.06 15.33
C ASP A 40 -11.58 5.36 14.53
N ASP A 41 -10.93 6.43 15.00
CA ASP A 41 -10.91 7.75 14.35
C ASP A 41 -9.79 7.89 13.30
N MET A 42 -8.86 6.92 13.23
CA MET A 42 -7.77 6.95 12.25
C MET A 42 -8.29 6.68 10.83
N LEU A 43 -7.71 7.38 9.85
CA LEU A 43 -7.91 7.06 8.44
C LEU A 43 -7.26 5.72 8.06
N PRO A 44 -7.69 5.05 6.98
CA PRO A 44 -7.22 3.72 6.63
C PRO A 44 -5.69 3.58 6.49
N CYS A 45 -5.02 4.58 5.91
CA CYS A 45 -3.55 4.56 5.81
C CYS A 45 -2.88 4.61 7.19
N ALA A 46 -3.39 5.46 8.07
CA ALA A 46 -2.92 5.54 9.45
C ALA A 46 -3.20 4.24 10.22
N LYS A 47 -4.37 3.60 10.01
CA LYS A 47 -4.70 2.29 10.61
C LYS A 47 -3.79 1.19 10.11
N ALA A 48 -3.59 1.07 8.79
CA ALA A 48 -2.70 0.08 8.20
C ALA A 48 -1.27 0.21 8.75
N ARG A 49 -0.74 1.44 8.79
CA ARG A 49 0.56 1.73 9.41
C ARG A 49 0.55 1.41 10.91
N HIS A 50 -0.50 1.78 11.63
CA HIS A 50 -0.59 1.51 13.06
C HIS A 50 -0.54 0.01 13.36
N ILE A 51 -1.23 -0.79 12.56
CA ILE A 51 -1.18 -2.25 12.66
C ILE A 51 0.25 -2.74 12.40
N GLU A 52 0.88 -2.33 11.30
CA GLU A 52 2.21 -2.78 10.90
C GLU A 52 3.31 -2.38 11.90
N GLU A 53 3.29 -1.14 12.38
CA GLU A 53 4.36 -0.56 13.20
C GLU A 53 4.21 -0.81 14.70
N PHE A 54 2.98 -1.04 15.19
CA PHE A 54 2.70 -1.11 16.63
C PHE A 54 1.99 -2.40 17.05
N LEU A 55 0.92 -2.83 16.36
CA LEU A 55 0.14 -3.99 16.80
C LEU A 55 0.78 -5.32 16.40
N CYS A 56 1.26 -5.39 15.17
CA CYS A 56 1.80 -6.59 14.55
C CYS A 56 3.30 -6.51 14.29
N ARG A 57 4.00 -5.53 14.86
CA ARG A 57 5.44 -5.41 14.68
C ARG A 57 6.16 -6.71 15.09
N PRO A 58 7.05 -7.25 14.26
CA PRO A 58 7.80 -8.46 14.64
C PRO A 58 8.74 -8.18 15.81
N ASN A 59 8.83 -9.12 16.75
CA ASN A 59 9.74 -9.05 17.91
C ASN A 59 11.22 -9.26 17.53
N GLY A 60 11.48 -9.69 16.29
CA GLY A 60 12.80 -9.99 15.76
C GLY A 60 12.70 -10.51 14.32
N THR A 61 13.81 -10.99 13.78
CA THR A 61 13.90 -11.48 12.39
C THR A 61 14.05 -13.00 12.30
N ASN A 62 13.99 -13.71 13.43
CA ASN A 62 14.01 -15.17 13.40
C ASN A 62 12.67 -15.71 12.84
N PRO A 63 12.63 -16.94 12.32
CA PRO A 63 11.43 -17.48 11.69
C PRO A 63 10.19 -17.47 12.58
N THR A 64 10.33 -17.73 13.89
CA THR A 64 9.21 -17.73 14.84
C THR A 64 8.62 -16.33 15.03
N ASP A 65 9.45 -15.30 15.11
CA ASP A 65 8.99 -13.90 15.23
C ASP A 65 8.27 -13.45 13.96
N LEU A 66 8.76 -13.86 12.79
CA LEU A 66 8.12 -13.56 11.50
C LEU A 66 6.80 -14.33 11.32
N GLU A 67 6.72 -15.58 11.79
CA GLU A 67 5.45 -16.32 11.81
C GLU A 67 4.43 -15.64 12.74
N GLY A 68 4.86 -15.16 13.91
CA GLY A 68 4.01 -14.38 14.81
C GLY A 68 3.50 -13.09 14.16
N HIS A 69 4.37 -12.37 13.44
CA HIS A 69 3.99 -11.19 12.65
C HIS A 69 2.91 -11.54 11.61
N VAL A 70 3.14 -12.59 10.80
CA VAL A 70 2.16 -13.05 9.80
C VAL A 70 0.82 -13.39 10.46
N GLN A 71 0.82 -14.20 11.53
CA GLN A 71 -0.41 -14.58 12.23
C GLN A 71 -1.16 -13.37 12.79
N CYS A 72 -0.47 -12.32 13.25
CA CYS A 72 -1.08 -11.09 13.70
C CYS A 72 -1.77 -10.35 12.54
N MET A 73 -1.04 -10.15 11.43
CA MET A 73 -1.55 -9.45 10.24
C MET A 73 -2.76 -10.14 9.63
N CYS A 74 -2.77 -11.49 9.65
CA CYS A 74 -3.85 -12.31 9.11
C CYS A 74 -5.13 -12.34 9.94
N LYS A 75 -5.04 -12.12 11.27
CA LYS A 75 -6.19 -12.12 12.18
C LYS A 75 -6.81 -10.74 12.38
N GLY A 76 -6.06 -9.68 12.07
CA GLY A 76 -6.51 -8.31 12.17
C GLY A 76 -7.01 -7.75 10.85
N ASP A 77 -7.21 -6.44 10.82
CA ASP A 77 -7.79 -5.72 9.69
C ASP A 77 -6.76 -5.24 8.65
N PHE A 78 -5.49 -5.66 8.75
CA PHE A 78 -4.38 -5.08 7.97
C PHE A 78 -4.65 -5.04 6.47
N PHE A 79 -5.02 -6.18 5.87
CA PHE A 79 -5.25 -6.26 4.43
C PHE A 79 -6.44 -5.40 3.99
N GLY A 80 -7.49 -5.33 4.81
CA GLY A 80 -8.64 -4.46 4.54
C GLY A 80 -8.29 -2.97 4.62
N GLU A 81 -7.61 -2.57 5.69
CA GLU A 81 -7.17 -1.18 5.89
C GLU A 81 -6.14 -0.73 4.85
N LYS A 82 -5.27 -1.65 4.41
CA LYS A 82 -4.30 -1.39 3.34
C LYS A 82 -4.98 -1.16 1.99
N LEU A 83 -5.96 -1.99 1.61
CA LEU A 83 -6.74 -1.77 0.39
C LEU A 83 -7.54 -0.46 0.45
N ALA A 84 -8.12 -0.15 1.61
CA ALA A 84 -8.84 1.10 1.81
C ALA A 84 -7.92 2.33 1.73
N CYS A 85 -6.66 2.21 2.18
CA CYS A 85 -5.63 3.24 2.01
C CYS A 85 -5.31 3.49 0.52
N ASP A 86 -5.06 2.42 -0.25
CA ASP A 86 -4.75 2.54 -1.67
C ASP A 86 -5.97 3.09 -2.46
N THR A 87 -7.18 2.70 -2.04
CA THR A 87 -8.43 3.27 -2.58
C THR A 87 -8.50 4.78 -2.31
N CYS A 88 -8.27 5.23 -1.07
CA CYS A 88 -8.21 6.67 -0.78
C CYS A 88 -7.18 7.40 -1.65
N THR A 89 -6.01 6.79 -1.83
CA THR A 89 -4.94 7.36 -2.67
C THR A 89 -5.40 7.52 -4.12
N ARG A 90 -6.12 6.53 -4.66
CA ARG A 90 -6.73 6.59 -6.00
C ARG A 90 -7.79 7.68 -6.08
N ASP A 91 -8.68 7.76 -5.08
CA ASP A 91 -9.77 8.74 -5.02
C ASP A 91 -9.24 10.19 -5.06
N ASN A 92 -8.04 10.41 -4.52
CA ASN A 92 -7.37 11.70 -4.49
C ASN A 92 -6.32 11.89 -5.60
N GLY A 93 -6.33 11.02 -6.62
CA GLY A 93 -5.49 11.16 -7.82
C GLY A 93 -4.01 10.82 -7.61
N GLY A 94 -3.65 10.17 -6.50
CA GLY A 94 -2.29 9.71 -6.25
C GLY A 94 -1.91 8.49 -7.10
N ILE A 95 -2.85 7.60 -7.36
CA ILE A 95 -2.66 6.44 -8.25
C ILE A 95 -3.84 6.31 -9.22
N ASP A 96 -3.62 5.64 -10.36
CA ASP A 96 -4.69 5.36 -11.31
C ASP A 96 -5.41 4.02 -11.02
N THR A 97 -6.45 3.72 -11.80
CA THR A 97 -7.25 2.50 -11.61
C THR A 97 -6.47 1.22 -11.90
N LEU A 98 -5.49 1.27 -12.79
CA LEU A 98 -4.67 0.11 -13.13
C LEU A 98 -3.67 -0.17 -11.99
N GLU A 99 -3.07 0.87 -11.42
CA GLU A 99 -2.19 0.76 -10.25
C GLU A 99 -2.96 0.24 -9.03
N LEU A 100 -4.19 0.73 -8.77
CA LEU A 100 -5.04 0.16 -7.70
C LEU A 100 -5.36 -1.31 -7.94
N ALA A 101 -5.75 -1.71 -9.16
CA ALA A 101 -6.08 -3.11 -9.47
C ALA A 101 -4.86 -4.03 -9.30
N LEU A 102 -3.67 -3.54 -9.63
CA LEU A 102 -2.41 -4.25 -9.38
C LEU A 102 -2.17 -4.42 -7.88
N TYR A 103 -2.32 -3.37 -7.08
CA TYR A 103 -2.12 -3.46 -5.63
C TYR A 103 -3.15 -4.35 -4.95
N ASP A 104 -4.42 -4.27 -5.32
CA ASP A 104 -5.47 -5.18 -4.84
C ASP A 104 -5.12 -6.65 -5.14
N SER A 105 -4.68 -6.94 -6.36
CA SER A 105 -4.26 -8.30 -6.75
C SER A 105 -3.06 -8.79 -5.92
N LEU A 106 -2.03 -7.96 -5.74
CA LEU A 106 -0.86 -8.30 -4.93
C LEU A 106 -1.21 -8.52 -3.46
N LEU A 107 -2.13 -7.72 -2.94
CA LEU A 107 -2.57 -7.79 -1.55
C LEU A 107 -3.42 -9.04 -1.31
N HIS A 108 -4.26 -9.42 -2.26
CA HIS A 108 -5.01 -10.68 -2.25
C HIS A 108 -4.08 -11.89 -2.33
N ASP A 109 -3.12 -11.89 -3.27
CA ASP A 109 -2.12 -12.96 -3.40
C ASP A 109 -1.29 -13.12 -2.12
N ALA A 110 -0.90 -12.00 -1.49
CA ALA A 110 -0.18 -12.02 -0.22
C ALA A 110 -1.05 -12.59 0.91
N TYR A 111 -2.32 -12.20 1.00
CA TYR A 111 -3.25 -12.77 1.97
C TYR A 111 -3.41 -14.28 1.77
N ASP A 112 -3.61 -14.74 0.54
CA ASP A 112 -3.77 -16.16 0.25
C ASP A 112 -2.51 -16.96 0.62
N GLN A 113 -1.33 -16.46 0.25
CA GLN A 113 -0.07 -17.14 0.52
C GLN A 113 0.33 -17.15 2.00
N LEU A 114 -0.04 -16.12 2.77
CA LEU A 114 0.40 -15.97 4.16
C LEU A 114 -0.65 -16.42 5.17
N CYS A 115 -1.93 -16.21 4.87
CA CYS A 115 -3.03 -16.38 5.81
C CYS A 115 -3.87 -17.63 5.52
N LEU A 116 -4.03 -18.01 4.25
CA LEU A 116 -4.84 -19.16 3.86
C LEU A 116 -4.02 -20.40 3.50
N ALA A 117 -2.75 -20.22 3.11
CA ALA A 117 -1.85 -21.33 2.87
C ALA A 117 -1.68 -22.14 4.17
N THR A 118 -2.49 -23.20 4.30
CA THR A 118 -2.35 -24.19 5.35
C THR A 118 -0.93 -24.74 5.24
N ALA A 119 -0.05 -24.36 6.17
CA ALA A 119 1.36 -24.75 6.28
C ALA A 119 1.73 -25.88 5.30
N VAL A 120 2.10 -25.51 4.06
CA VAL A 120 2.73 -26.49 3.17
C VAL A 120 4.00 -26.85 3.91
N PRO A 121 4.21 -28.13 4.32
CA PRO A 121 5.42 -28.50 5.02
C PRO A 121 6.57 -28.04 4.15
N THR A 122 7.41 -27.14 4.67
CA THR A 122 8.68 -26.80 4.07
C THR A 122 9.41 -28.13 3.97
N ALA A 123 9.40 -28.73 2.76
CA ALA A 123 10.13 -29.96 2.52
C ALA A 123 11.56 -29.69 3.00
N PRO A 124 12.15 -30.53 3.87
CA PRO A 124 13.51 -30.30 4.32
C PRO A 124 14.37 -30.20 3.07
N PHE A 125 15.15 -29.13 2.95
CA PHE A 125 16.16 -29.03 1.90
C PHE A 125 16.95 -30.35 1.93
N ALA A 126 16.82 -31.14 0.87
CA ALA A 126 17.63 -32.33 0.71
C ALA A 126 19.08 -31.86 0.63
N SER A 127 19.83 -32.04 1.71
CA SER A 127 21.28 -31.97 1.68
C SER A 127 21.76 -33.04 0.70
N ILE A 128 22.38 -32.58 -0.39
CA ILE A 128 23.11 -33.42 -1.35
C ILE A 128 24.49 -33.70 -0.77
#